data_AF-A0A349JI13-F1
#
_entry.id   AF-A0A349JI13-F1
#
_cell.length_a   1.000
_cell.length_b   1.000
_cell.length_c   1.000
_cell.angle_alpha   90.00
_cell.angle_beta   90.00
_cell.angle_gamma   90.00
#
_symmetry.space_group_name_H-M   'P 1'
#
loop_
_entity.id
_entity.type
_entity.pdbx_description
1 polymer ?
#
loop_
_entity_poly.entity_id
_entity_poly.type
_entity_poly.pdbx_seq_one_letter_code
_entity_poly.pdbx_strand_id
1 'polypeptide(L)'
;MISIRLEKMICSSPCREKLNMKIRFLPGCLVGFLLVGMISGCDKAPFPVAKARFFCDKDKTGIPTTFVETAKDTQPVIRWKSEIFTGSGYDPQTRCEQVSVKFQQASDNGGFRYLIS
;
A
#
# COMPACT_ATOMS: atom_id res chain seq x y z
N MET A 1 28.34 12.94 -0.96
CA MET A 1 27.42 12.04 -0.24
C MET A 1 26.52 12.93 0.62
N ILE A 2 25.34 13.30 0.11
CA ILE A 2 24.46 14.29 0.74
C ILE A 2 23.42 13.54 1.56
N SER A 3 23.59 13.57 2.87
CA SER A 3 22.65 13.03 3.86
C SER A 3 21.54 14.05 4.09
N ILE A 4 20.37 13.83 3.51
CA ILE A 4 19.20 14.69 3.72
C ILE A 4 18.56 14.31 5.06
N ARG A 5 18.82 15.12 6.07
CA ARG A 5 18.13 15.16 7.37
C ARG A 5 16.75 15.79 7.15
N LEU A 6 15.68 15.01 7.32
CA LEU A 6 14.30 15.50 7.32
C LEU A 6 13.69 15.28 8.72
N GLU A 7 13.86 16.29 9.57
CA GLU A 7 13.13 16.40 10.83
C GLU A 7 11.70 16.89 10.56
N LYS A 8 10.73 16.16 11.13
CA LYS A 8 9.47 16.61 11.74
C LYS A 8 8.55 17.56 10.94
N MET A 9 7.42 17.01 10.49
CA MET A 9 6.14 17.73 10.45
C MET A 9 5.02 16.88 11.07
N ILE A 10 4.86 17.09 12.38
CA ILE A 10 3.60 17.31 13.12
C ILE A 10 2.35 16.61 12.54
N CYS A 11 1.97 15.47 13.12
CA CYS A 11 0.57 15.06 13.17
C CYS A 11 -0.11 15.79 14.33
N SER A 12 -1.14 16.60 14.05
CA SER A 12 -2.13 16.99 15.05
C SER A 12 -3.52 16.86 14.42
N SER A 13 -4.25 15.85 14.85
CA SER A 13 -5.71 15.83 14.77
C SER A 13 -6.25 15.20 16.05
N PRO A 14 -7.32 15.74 16.64
CA PRO A 14 -7.78 15.35 17.97
C PRO A 14 -8.55 14.03 17.87
N CYS A 15 -8.05 12.98 18.55
CA CYS A 15 -8.80 11.75 18.71
C CYS A 15 -9.90 11.98 19.74
N ARG A 16 -11.15 12.00 19.28
CA ARG A 16 -12.34 12.21 20.12
C ARG A 16 -12.54 11.02 21.05
N GLU A 17 -12.48 11.37 22.32
CA GLU A 17 -12.72 10.58 23.53
C GLU A 17 -14.07 9.83 23.50
N LYS A 18 -14.04 8.53 23.77
CA LYS A 18 -15.10 7.82 24.51
C LYS A 18 -14.47 6.73 25.39
N LEU A 19 -14.11 7.15 26.60
CA LEU A 19 -13.96 6.30 27.77
C LEU A 19 -15.22 5.47 28.01
N ASN A 20 -15.10 4.14 28.02
CA ASN A 20 -15.86 3.31 28.95
C ASN A 20 -15.25 1.91 29.06
N MET A 21 -14.27 1.72 29.93
CA MET A 21 -13.96 0.38 30.43
C MET A 21 -14.02 0.44 31.96
N LYS A 22 -15.09 -0.15 32.50
CA LYS A 22 -15.31 -0.35 33.93
C LYS A 22 -14.21 -1.28 34.45
N ILE A 23 -13.15 -0.70 35.00
CA ILE A 23 -12.11 -1.46 35.68
C ILE A 23 -12.64 -1.78 37.09
N ARG A 24 -12.88 -3.07 37.34
CA ARG A 24 -13.24 -3.58 38.67
C ARG A 24 -11.93 -4.04 39.34
N PHE A 25 -11.40 -3.21 40.24
CA PHE A 25 -10.24 -3.57 41.05
C PHE A 25 -10.68 -4.44 42.24
N LEU A 26 -10.13 -5.65 42.33
CA LEU A 26 -10.10 -6.48 43.55
C LEU A 26 -8.86 -6.06 44.37
N PRO A 27 -8.98 -5.81 45.69
CA PRO A 27 -7.86 -5.33 46.49
C PRO A 27 -6.99 -6.51 46.95
N GLY A 28 -5.68 -6.37 46.76
CA GLY A 28 -4.69 -7.07 47.58
C GLY A 28 -3.84 -8.11 46.84
N CYS A 29 -2.66 -7.68 46.40
CA CYS A 29 -1.41 -8.24 46.91
C CYS A 29 -0.24 -7.32 46.50
N LEU A 30 0.38 -6.69 47.50
CA LEU A 30 1.59 -5.88 47.39
C LEU A 30 2.80 -6.79 47.11
N VAL A 31 3.37 -6.75 45.90
CA VAL A 31 4.78 -7.09 45.65
C VAL A 31 5.30 -6.18 44.54
N GLY A 32 6.35 -5.41 44.84
CA GLY A 32 6.88 -4.34 44.00
C GLY A 32 7.42 -4.82 42.65
N PHE A 33 7.04 -4.11 41.60
CA PHE A 33 7.64 -4.19 40.27
C PHE A 33 8.32 -2.87 39.94
N LEU A 34 9.61 -2.94 39.61
CA LEU A 34 10.47 -1.84 39.19
C LEU A 34 9.85 -1.10 37.99
N LEU A 35 9.74 0.22 38.11
CA LEU A 35 9.28 1.12 37.06
C LEU A 35 10.35 1.25 35.97
N VAL A 36 10.17 0.54 34.85
CA VAL A 36 10.86 0.89 33.60
C VAL A 36 9.86 0.85 32.43
N GLY A 37 9.52 2.04 31.94
CA GLY A 37 9.31 2.33 30.52
C GLY A 37 8.02 1.87 29.84
N MET A 38 7.02 2.76 29.81
CA MET A 38 6.02 2.80 28.73
C MET A 38 6.70 3.23 27.43
N ILE A 39 6.61 2.42 26.38
CA ILE A 39 6.30 2.93 25.04
C ILE A 39 5.21 2.05 24.47
N SER A 40 3.97 2.54 24.54
CA SER A 40 2.87 2.05 23.72
C SER A 40 3.33 2.11 22.28
N GLY A 41 3.65 0.94 21.72
CA GLY A 41 3.80 0.81 20.28
C GLY A 41 2.54 1.35 19.64
N CYS A 42 2.68 2.30 18.73
CA CYS A 42 1.60 2.64 17.83
C CYS A 42 1.35 1.38 17.01
N ASP A 43 0.39 0.55 17.42
CA ASP A 43 -0.14 -0.53 16.60
C ASP A 43 -0.58 0.14 15.31
N LYS A 44 0.26 0.00 14.27
CA LYS A 44 -0.09 0.39 12.93
C LYS A 44 -1.25 -0.53 12.57
N ALA A 45 -2.48 -0.08 12.81
CA ALA A 45 -3.65 -0.77 12.31
C ALA A 45 -3.39 -1.03 10.82
N PRO A 46 -3.41 -2.30 10.36
CA PRO A 46 -3.30 -2.58 8.94
C PRO A 46 -4.47 -1.86 8.27
N PHE A 47 -4.17 -0.79 7.53
CA PHE A 47 -5.16 -0.26 6.60
C PHE A 47 -5.48 -1.41 5.64
N PRO A 48 -6.76 -1.68 5.34
CA PRO A 48 -7.11 -2.69 4.36
C PRO A 48 -6.43 -2.31 3.05
N VAL A 49 -5.37 -3.04 2.67
CA VAL A 49 -4.79 -2.91 1.35
C VAL A 49 -5.80 -3.53 0.41
N ALA A 50 -6.45 -2.71 -0.41
CA ALA A 50 -7.33 -3.24 -1.45
C ALA A 50 -6.51 -4.19 -2.31
N LYS A 51 -6.91 -5.46 -2.40
CA LYS A 51 -6.18 -6.46 -3.15
C LYS A 51 -6.36 -6.16 -4.65
N ALA A 52 -5.31 -5.65 -5.28
CA ALA A 52 -5.30 -5.29 -6.69
C ALA A 52 -4.46 -6.30 -7.49
N ARG A 53 -5.03 -6.88 -8.54
CA ARG A 53 -4.36 -7.77 -9.49
C ARG A 53 -4.04 -7.03 -10.78
N PHE A 54 -2.76 -6.95 -11.13
CA PHE A 54 -2.28 -6.36 -12.37
C PHE A 54 -2.00 -7.43 -13.40
N PHE A 55 -2.44 -7.21 -14.64
CA PHE A 55 -2.24 -8.16 -15.73
C PHE A 55 -2.21 -7.46 -17.08
N CYS A 56 -1.59 -8.12 -18.07
CA CYS A 56 -1.58 -7.67 -19.46
C CYS A 56 -2.69 -8.39 -20.22
N ASP A 57 -3.50 -7.63 -20.96
CA ASP A 57 -4.47 -8.17 -21.92
C ASP A 57 -4.71 -7.17 -23.06
N LYS A 58 -5.36 -7.61 -24.14
CA LYS A 58 -5.74 -6.71 -25.24
C LYS A 58 -7.05 -6.01 -24.92
N ASP A 59 -7.09 -4.72 -25.18
CA ASP A 59 -8.35 -3.97 -25.09
C ASP A 59 -9.31 -4.34 -26.24
N LYS A 60 -10.52 -3.77 -26.23
CA LYS A 60 -11.54 -3.98 -27.28
C LYS A 60 -11.06 -3.59 -28.69
N THR A 61 -9.97 -2.84 -28.81
CA THR A 61 -9.36 -2.42 -30.07
C THR A 61 -8.14 -3.26 -30.45
N GLY A 62 -7.80 -4.29 -29.65
CA GLY A 62 -6.67 -5.18 -29.89
C GLY A 62 -5.33 -4.65 -29.36
N ILE A 63 -5.32 -3.54 -28.63
CA ILE A 63 -4.10 -2.89 -28.14
C ILE A 63 -3.67 -3.52 -26.82
N PRO A 64 -2.41 -4.00 -26.70
CA PRO A 64 -1.89 -4.52 -25.43
C PRO A 64 -2.02 -3.47 -24.32
N THR A 65 -2.67 -3.84 -23.22
CA THR A 65 -3.07 -2.92 -22.15
C THR A 65 -2.81 -3.58 -20.80
N THR A 66 -2.14 -2.84 -19.92
CA THR A 66 -2.03 -3.22 -18.51
C THR A 66 -3.31 -2.87 -17.80
N PHE A 67 -3.99 -3.85 -17.23
CA PHE A 67 -5.21 -3.69 -16.44
C PHE A 67 -4.92 -3.87 -14.95
N VAL A 68 -5.78 -3.24 -14.14
CA VAL A 68 -5.89 -3.50 -12.71
C VAL A 68 -7.28 -4.03 -12.41
N GLU A 69 -7.35 -5.20 -11.79
CA GLU A 69 -8.58 -5.79 -11.25
C GLU A 69 -8.59 -5.56 -9.74
N THR A 70 -9.65 -4.89 -9.28
CA THR A 70 -9.96 -4.70 -7.87
C THR A 70 -11.23 -5.47 -7.52
N ALA A 71 -11.61 -5.47 -6.24
CA ALA A 71 -12.89 -6.06 -5.83
C ALA A 71 -14.12 -5.39 -6.46
N LYS A 72 -13.98 -4.16 -7.00
CA LYS A 72 -15.08 -3.39 -7.58
C LYS A 72 -15.16 -3.58 -9.09
N ASP A 73 -14.02 -3.47 -9.76
CA ASP A 73 -13.96 -3.37 -11.21
C ASP A 73 -12.58 -3.71 -11.77
N THR A 74 -12.54 -3.86 -13.10
CA THR A 74 -11.31 -3.95 -13.88
C THR A 74 -11.13 -2.69 -14.70
N GLN A 75 -10.02 -1.98 -14.49
CA GLN A 75 -9.73 -0.70 -15.14
C GLN A 75 -8.45 -0.77 -15.98
N PRO A 76 -8.41 -0.13 -17.17
CA PRO A 76 -7.18 0.00 -17.94
C PRO A 76 -6.25 1.03 -17.30
N VAL A 77 -5.00 0.65 -17.05
CA VAL A 77 -3.97 1.53 -16.46
C VAL A 77 -3.08 2.13 -17.55
N ILE A 78 -2.57 1.32 -18.47
CA ILE A 78 -1.66 1.76 -19.54
C ILE A 78 -2.01 1.05 -20.85
N ARG A 79 -2.25 1.82 -21.92
CA ARG A 79 -2.43 1.30 -23.29
C ARG A 79 -1.13 1.44 -24.08
N TRP A 80 -0.55 0.34 -24.50
CA TRP A 80 0.73 0.30 -25.19
C TRP A 80 0.52 0.44 -26.70
N LYS A 81 0.56 1.67 -27.23
CA LYS A 81 0.34 1.94 -28.67
C LYS A 81 1.60 2.18 -29.49
N SER A 82 2.63 2.72 -28.87
CA SER A 82 3.79 3.28 -29.58
C SER A 82 4.80 2.19 -29.93
N GLU A 83 5.25 2.10 -31.17
CA GLU A 83 6.25 1.11 -31.63
C GLU A 83 7.71 1.59 -31.51
N ILE A 84 7.95 2.78 -30.93
CA ILE A 84 9.28 3.42 -30.97
C ILE A 84 10.41 2.62 -30.29
N PHE A 85 10.07 1.69 -29.38
CA PHE A 85 11.05 0.86 -28.67
C PHE A 85 11.12 -0.57 -29.21
N THR A 86 10.36 -0.89 -30.26
CA THR A 86 10.33 -2.22 -30.87
C THR A 86 11.70 -2.61 -31.42
N GLY A 87 12.46 -1.66 -31.97
CA GLY A 87 13.84 -1.88 -32.42
C GLY A 87 14.83 -2.26 -31.31
N SER A 88 14.46 -2.07 -30.05
CA SER A 88 15.25 -2.49 -28.88
C SER A 88 14.67 -3.72 -28.17
N GLY A 89 13.73 -4.42 -28.80
CA GLY A 89 13.05 -5.59 -28.21
C GLY A 89 11.97 -5.26 -27.19
N TYR A 90 11.54 -3.99 -27.12
CA TYR A 90 10.46 -3.53 -26.23
C TYR A 90 9.24 -3.14 -27.06
N ASP A 91 8.73 -4.07 -27.85
CA ASP A 91 7.45 -3.89 -28.53
C ASP A 91 6.31 -3.68 -27.50
N PRO A 92 5.14 -3.18 -27.93
CA PRO A 92 4.01 -2.95 -27.04
C PRO A 92 3.58 -4.15 -26.18
N GLN A 93 3.59 -5.37 -26.74
CA GLN A 93 3.20 -6.58 -26.01
C GLN A 93 4.23 -6.90 -24.93
N THR A 94 5.51 -6.91 -25.29
CA THR A 94 6.60 -7.18 -24.34
C THR A 94 6.58 -6.20 -23.16
N ARG A 95 6.37 -4.90 -23.43
CA ARG A 95 6.27 -3.90 -22.35
C ARG A 95 5.03 -4.09 -21.49
N CYS A 96 3.89 -4.41 -22.10
CA CYS A 96 2.66 -4.71 -21.38
C CYS A 96 2.87 -5.84 -20.37
N GLU A 97 3.49 -6.94 -20.79
CA GLU A 97 3.78 -8.08 -19.92
C GLU A 97 4.74 -7.70 -18.78
N GLN A 98 5.88 -7.09 -19.12
CA GLN A 98 6.91 -6.75 -18.12
C GLN A 98 6.42 -5.74 -17.09
N VAL A 99 5.68 -4.71 -17.51
CA VAL A 99 5.17 -3.69 -16.59
C VAL A 99 4.05 -4.25 -15.72
N SER A 100 3.18 -5.09 -16.28
CA SER A 100 2.11 -5.73 -15.49
C SER A 100 2.69 -6.61 -14.36
N VAL A 101 3.75 -7.37 -14.64
CA VAL A 101 4.46 -8.17 -13.62
C VAL A 101 5.07 -7.29 -12.53
N LYS A 102 5.75 -6.20 -12.90
CA LYS A 102 6.35 -5.27 -11.93
C LYS A 102 5.29 -4.58 -11.07
N PHE A 103 4.15 -4.23 -11.65
CA PHE A 103 3.03 -3.67 -10.91
C PHE A 103 2.42 -4.71 -9.97
N GLN A 104 2.28 -5.96 -10.40
CA GLN A 104 1.83 -7.01 -9.50
C GLN A 104 2.78 -7.17 -8.30
N GLN A 105 4.09 -7.24 -8.54
CA GLN A 105 5.10 -7.34 -7.48
C GLN A 105 5.05 -6.15 -6.53
N ALA A 106 4.89 -4.92 -7.05
CA ALA A 106 4.75 -3.74 -6.22
C ALA A 106 3.44 -3.75 -5.41
N SER A 107 2.35 -4.29 -5.96
CA SER A 107 1.08 -4.51 -5.26
C SER A 107 1.24 -5.49 -4.10
N ASP A 108 1.86 -6.64 -4.38
CA ASP A 108 2.12 -7.71 -3.40
C ASP A 108 3.02 -7.23 -2.25
N ASN A 109 3.97 -6.34 -2.56
CA ASN A 109 4.88 -5.73 -1.58
C ASN A 109 4.29 -4.50 -0.85
N GLY A 110 3.02 -4.14 -1.09
CA GLY A 110 2.37 -3.02 -0.42
C GLY A 110 2.82 -1.63 -0.89
N GLY A 111 3.37 -1.52 -2.10
CA GLY A 111 3.84 -0.25 -2.69
C GLY A 111 2.71 0.69 -3.12
N PHE A 112 1.52 0.17 -3.43
CA PHE A 112 0.38 0.97 -3.94
C PHE A 112 -0.62 1.42 -2.87
N ARG A 113 -0.19 1.62 -1.62
CA ARG A 113 -1.05 1.98 -0.46
C ARG A 113 -1.94 3.22 -0.64
N TYR A 114 -1.70 4.06 -1.65
CA TYR A 114 -2.46 5.31 -1.86
C TYR A 114 -3.16 5.41 -3.23
N LEU A 115 -2.85 4.55 -4.21
CA LEU A 115 -3.40 4.69 -5.57
C LEU A 115 -4.71 3.92 -5.80
N ILE A 116 -5.12 3.11 -4.84
CA ILE A 116 -6.28 2.20 -4.93
C ILE A 116 -7.30 2.41 -3.81
N SER A 117 -7.19 3.52 -3.07
CA SER A 117 -8.14 3.90 -2.01
C SER A 117 -9.40 4.56 -2.57
#